data_AF-B3Y993-F1
#
_entry.id   AF-B3Y993-F1
#
_cell.length_a   1.000
_cell.length_b   1.000
_cell.length_c   1.000
_cell.angle_alpha   90.00
_cell.angle_beta   90.00
_cell.angle_gamma   90.00
#
_symmetry.space_group_name_H-M   'P 1'
#
loop_
_entity.id
_entity.type
_entity.pdbx_description
1 polymer ?
#
loop_
_entity_poly.entity_id
_entity_poly.type
_entity_poly.pdbx_seq_one_letter_code
_entity_poly.pdbx_strand_id
1 'polypeptide(L)'
;MIIDTVINSYKSYQKATSINLTQDYQTPYSIIYGMNGVGKSAILEALNFLFNFDCNIKWNTNKRRKNNDYSYVLALFKCNKEAFFEYIKSTKTVSNSESVIHYAKIIDSFLKSRNTAPQKINNETLTANHISLNIPNSVNDEDMLCISYRNYKGDLATSKDDKGIGQEIKNTFKDKQVVFSEDILKDYLKCVLDYHTYIYVPAESMPSSLLKLTNIDFQRLMSLPVRKAITSVLTNSKFNSESILDGLNSNLNKYLDTINTQMSSERRNYIFTTPSRSKKNITAHDLTEQIISAYFAKRSLFMIESNDNTRLPISLLSSGEQKQAIINVFYSILINRSKDDNNDFLIWAIDEPETSQDYTHVLPQFERLEYLSSNKKVQILITTH
;
A
#
# COMPACT_ATOMS: atom_id res chain seq x y z
N MET A 1 9.96 -1.90 1.37
CA MET A 1 9.62 -2.70 2.58
C MET A 1 9.47 -1.79 3.79
N ILE A 2 8.63 -2.15 4.76
CA ILE A 2 8.52 -1.48 6.05
C ILE A 2 9.63 -1.98 6.97
N ILE A 3 10.37 -1.09 7.60
CA ILE A 3 11.39 -1.41 8.61
C ILE A 3 10.79 -1.33 10.01
N ASP A 4 10.05 -0.24 10.27
CA ASP A 4 9.53 0.10 11.59
C ASP A 4 8.16 0.74 11.46
N THR A 5 7.34 0.62 12.50
CA THR A 5 6.07 1.33 12.61
C THR A 5 5.93 1.96 13.99
N VAL A 6 5.44 3.19 14.03
CA VAL A 6 5.12 3.90 15.26
C VAL A 6 3.63 4.06 15.36
N ILE A 7 3.08 3.51 16.44
CA ILE A 7 1.65 3.55 16.72
C ILE A 7 1.44 4.38 17.97
N ASN A 8 0.55 5.38 17.88
CA ASN A 8 0.23 6.25 19.00
C ASN A 8 -1.29 6.33 19.20
N SER A 9 -1.75 5.88 20.37
CA SER A 9 -3.17 5.91 20.75
C SER A 9 -4.10 5.11 19.86
N TYR A 10 -3.74 3.85 19.62
CA TYR A 10 -4.54 2.88 18.87
C TYR A 10 -4.77 1.62 19.70
N LYS A 11 -6.03 1.21 19.91
CA LYS A 11 -6.38 -0.01 20.66
C LYS A 11 -5.53 -0.18 21.94
N SER A 12 -4.66 -1.19 22.01
CA SER A 12 -3.80 -1.48 23.17
C SER A 12 -2.62 -0.51 23.35
N TYR A 13 -2.23 0.23 22.31
CA TYR A 13 -1.12 1.17 22.32
C TYR A 13 -1.55 2.55 22.84
N GLN A 14 -1.26 2.85 24.11
CA GLN A 14 -1.63 4.12 24.73
C GLN A 14 -0.73 5.29 24.30
N LYS A 15 0.59 5.07 24.32
CA LYS A 15 1.63 6.05 23.98
C LYS A 15 2.32 5.65 22.67
N ALA A 16 3.06 6.60 22.08
CA ALA A 16 3.85 6.37 20.88
C ALA A 16 4.84 5.23 21.15
N THR A 17 4.67 4.14 20.42
CA THR A 17 5.45 2.92 20.57
C THR A 17 6.02 2.57 19.21
N SER A 18 7.35 2.48 19.10
CA SER A 18 8.04 1.99 17.92
C SER A 18 8.11 0.48 17.93
N ILE A 19 7.86 -0.15 16.79
CA ILE A 19 7.86 -1.59 16.63
C ILE A 19 8.73 -1.91 15.41
N ASN A 20 9.93 -2.41 15.69
CA ASN A 20 10.83 -2.89 14.66
C ASN A 20 10.21 -4.13 13.99
N LEU A 21 9.89 -4.02 12.71
CA LEU A 21 9.25 -5.07 11.94
C LEU A 21 10.29 -5.89 11.19
N THR A 22 11.31 -5.28 10.57
CA THR A 22 12.23 -6.00 9.69
C THR A 22 13.69 -5.72 10.03
N GLN A 23 14.38 -6.77 10.43
CA GLN A 23 15.81 -6.76 10.75
C GLN A 23 16.65 -7.35 9.62
N ASP A 24 16.17 -8.42 8.96
CA ASP A 24 16.80 -8.98 7.78
C ASP A 24 16.15 -8.44 6.49
N TYR A 25 16.94 -7.80 5.64
CA TYR A 25 16.48 -7.26 4.36
C TYR A 25 16.59 -8.25 3.20
N GLN A 26 17.33 -9.34 3.36
CA GLN A 26 17.39 -10.43 2.38
C GLN A 26 16.15 -11.31 2.48
N THR A 27 15.70 -11.55 3.72
CA THR A 27 14.46 -12.28 4.01
C THR A 27 13.51 -11.40 4.84
N PRO A 28 12.71 -10.52 4.21
CA PRO A 28 11.78 -9.64 4.91
C PRO A 28 10.54 -10.43 5.41
N TYR A 29 10.80 -11.38 6.31
CA TYR A 29 9.85 -12.29 6.94
C TYR A 29 9.80 -12.01 8.44
N SER A 30 8.68 -11.52 8.92
CA SER A 30 8.56 -11.05 10.31
C SER A 30 7.42 -11.76 11.02
N ILE A 31 7.73 -12.46 12.11
CA ILE A 31 6.74 -13.09 12.97
C ILE A 31 6.64 -12.30 14.29
N ILE A 32 5.45 -11.76 14.56
CA ILE A 32 5.09 -11.07 15.79
C ILE A 32 4.41 -12.09 16.71
N TYR A 33 5.18 -12.61 17.65
CA TYR A 33 4.76 -13.64 18.60
C TYR A 33 4.31 -13.04 19.94
N GLY A 34 3.32 -13.64 20.59
CA GLY A 34 2.94 -13.31 21.97
C GLY A 34 1.55 -13.81 22.34
N MET A 35 1.12 -13.57 23.58
CA MET A 35 -0.19 -14.04 24.06
C MET A 35 -1.37 -13.32 23.38
N ASN A 36 -2.56 -13.88 23.51
CA ASN A 36 -3.82 -13.22 23.16
C ASN A 36 -3.99 -11.89 23.91
N GLY A 37 -4.47 -10.85 23.22
CA GLY A 37 -4.81 -9.56 23.82
C GLY A 37 -3.65 -8.56 24.01
N VAL A 38 -2.40 -8.93 23.76
CA VAL A 38 -1.24 -8.03 23.93
C VAL A 38 -1.14 -6.93 22.86
N GLY A 39 -1.94 -7.02 21.79
CA GLY A 39 -2.01 -6.00 20.74
C GLY A 39 -1.31 -6.36 19.43
N LYS A 40 -0.92 -7.61 19.20
CA LYS A 40 -0.25 -8.06 17.95
C LYS A 40 -1.04 -7.67 16.70
N SER A 41 -2.31 -8.05 16.61
CA SER A 41 -3.21 -7.73 15.50
C SER A 41 -3.40 -6.23 15.30
N ALA A 42 -3.36 -5.45 16.39
CA ALA A 42 -3.49 -4.00 16.33
C ALA A 42 -2.32 -3.34 15.58
N ILE A 43 -1.16 -4.00 15.46
CA ILE A 43 -0.05 -3.54 14.64
C ILE A 43 -0.41 -3.59 13.16
N LEU A 44 -0.87 -4.75 12.70
CA LEU A 44 -1.23 -4.98 11.30
C LEU A 44 -2.45 -4.13 10.90
N GLU A 45 -3.43 -3.98 11.80
CA GLU A 45 -4.57 -3.11 11.54
C GLU A 45 -4.21 -1.63 11.46
N ALA A 46 -3.27 -1.14 12.29
CA ALA A 46 -2.81 0.24 12.22
C ALA A 46 -2.11 0.51 10.88
N LEU A 47 -1.31 -0.44 10.39
CA LEU A 47 -0.74 -0.40 9.05
C LEU A 47 -1.86 -0.45 7.99
N ASN A 48 -2.86 -1.32 8.15
CA ASN A 48 -4.00 -1.35 7.23
C ASN A 48 -4.73 -0.01 7.16
N PHE A 49 -4.89 0.70 8.28
CA PHE A 49 -5.41 2.07 8.30
C PHE A 49 -4.50 3.06 7.56
N LEU A 50 -3.16 2.92 7.68
CA LEU A 50 -2.20 3.76 6.97
C LEU A 50 -2.33 3.62 5.44
N PHE A 51 -2.41 2.39 4.93
CA PHE A 51 -2.45 2.13 3.48
C PHE A 51 -3.84 2.20 2.86
N ASN A 52 -4.84 1.59 3.50
CA ASN A 52 -6.15 1.34 2.91
C ASN A 52 -7.26 2.25 3.50
N PHE A 53 -6.91 3.49 3.84
CA PHE A 53 -7.82 4.46 4.48
C PHE A 53 -9.14 4.67 3.71
N ASP A 54 -9.10 4.68 2.37
CA ASP A 54 -10.25 4.95 1.51
C ASP A 54 -11.39 3.90 1.64
N CYS A 55 -11.17 2.81 2.36
CA CYS A 55 -12.13 1.72 2.59
C CYS A 55 -13.04 1.90 3.82
N ASN A 56 -13.36 3.13 4.24
CA ASN A 56 -14.15 3.44 5.45
C ASN A 56 -13.54 2.91 6.76
N ILE A 57 -12.22 2.72 6.82
CA ILE A 57 -11.53 2.24 8.02
C ILE A 57 -11.46 3.39 9.03
N LYS A 58 -11.95 3.17 10.24
CA LYS A 58 -11.90 4.15 11.33
C LYS A 58 -10.77 3.85 12.29
N TRP A 59 -10.08 4.89 12.73
CA TRP A 59 -9.08 4.78 13.79
C TRP A 59 -9.77 4.43 15.12
N ASN A 60 -9.44 3.27 15.68
CA ASN A 60 -9.96 2.84 16.97
C ASN A 60 -9.08 3.40 18.11
N THR A 61 -9.36 4.65 18.46
CA THR A 61 -8.55 5.38 19.44
C THR A 61 -8.57 4.72 20.82
N ASN A 62 -7.40 4.64 21.45
CA ASN A 62 -7.31 4.17 22.84
C ASN A 62 -8.05 5.13 23.79
N LYS A 63 -9.16 4.66 24.37
CA LYS A 63 -10.05 5.46 25.25
C LYS A 63 -9.42 5.86 26.59
N ARG A 64 -8.28 5.29 26.98
CA ARG A 64 -7.59 5.63 28.25
C ARG A 64 -6.77 6.92 28.14
N ARG A 65 -6.60 7.50 26.94
CA ARG A 65 -5.92 8.79 26.75
C ARG A 65 -6.92 9.94 26.82
N LYS A 66 -6.57 10.99 27.57
CA LYS A 66 -7.41 12.19 27.76
C LYS A 66 -7.45 13.13 26.56
N ASN A 67 -6.41 13.12 25.72
CA ASN A 67 -6.32 13.95 24.51
C ASN A 67 -5.89 13.08 23.31
N ASN A 68 -6.78 12.97 22.34
CA ASN A 68 -6.63 12.13 21.15
C ASN A 68 -6.07 12.87 19.95
N ASP A 69 -5.85 14.19 20.04
CA ASP A 69 -5.41 15.03 18.92
C ASP A 69 -4.01 14.68 18.40
N TYR A 70 -3.24 13.91 19.18
CA TYR A 70 -1.90 13.44 18.82
C TYR A 70 -1.87 11.98 18.34
N SER A 71 -3.02 11.37 18.05
CA SER A 71 -3.10 9.96 17.62
C SER A 71 -2.69 9.83 16.16
N TYR A 72 -1.78 8.89 15.87
CA TYR A 72 -1.25 8.66 14.52
C TYR A 72 -0.70 7.24 14.36
N VAL A 73 -0.54 6.85 13.10
CA VAL A 73 0.31 5.75 12.65
C VAL A 73 1.37 6.30 11.70
N LEU A 74 2.61 5.85 11.87
CA LEU A 74 3.73 6.14 10.97
C LEU A 74 4.41 4.83 10.61
N ALA A 75 4.83 4.69 9.35
CA ALA A 75 5.72 3.63 8.92
C ALA A 75 7.01 4.21 8.33
N LEU A 76 8.13 3.57 8.68
CA LEU A 76 9.45 3.77 8.11
C LEU A 76 9.68 2.71 7.04
N PHE A 77 10.16 3.14 5.88
CA PHE A 77 10.34 2.30 4.71
C PHE A 77 11.78 2.32 4.21
N LYS A 78 12.22 1.18 3.69
CA LYS A 78 13.39 1.04 2.82
C LYS A 78 12.92 0.83 1.39
N CYS A 79 13.35 1.71 0.49
CA CYS A 79 13.02 1.67 -0.93
C CYS A 79 14.29 1.66 -1.78
N ASN A 80 14.28 0.94 -2.89
CA ASN A 80 15.29 1.14 -3.93
C ASN A 80 15.11 2.57 -4.50
N LYS A 81 16.20 3.34 -4.48
CA LYS A 81 16.19 4.76 -4.80
C LYS A 81 15.80 5.04 -6.25
N GLU A 82 16.34 4.27 -7.20
CA GLU A 82 16.11 4.48 -8.62
C GLU A 82 14.67 4.14 -9.01
N ALA A 83 14.20 2.96 -8.60
CA ALA A 83 12.84 2.50 -8.87
C ALA A 83 11.80 3.46 -8.26
N PHE A 84 12.02 3.94 -7.03
CA PHE A 84 11.11 4.89 -6.40
C PHE A 84 11.09 6.25 -7.11
N PHE A 85 12.22 6.74 -7.60
CA PHE A 85 12.24 7.98 -8.38
C PHE A 85 11.61 7.82 -9.77
N GLU A 86 11.79 6.66 -10.41
CA GLU A 86 11.08 6.34 -11.65
C GLU A 86 9.57 6.27 -11.43
N TYR A 87 9.13 5.68 -10.32
CA TYR A 87 7.73 5.70 -9.89
C TYR A 87 7.20 7.13 -9.72
N ILE A 88 7.90 8.00 -8.99
CA ILE A 88 7.47 9.41 -8.78
C ILE A 88 7.39 10.18 -10.11
N LYS A 89 8.27 9.89 -11.07
CA LYS A 89 8.24 10.54 -12.39
C LYS A 89 7.09 10.04 -13.28
N SER A 90 6.73 8.77 -13.14
CA SER A 90 5.70 8.14 -13.98
C SER A 90 4.29 8.27 -13.42
N THR A 91 4.14 8.45 -12.10
CA THR A 91 2.83 8.57 -11.47
C THR A 91 2.10 9.85 -11.90
N LYS A 92 0.78 9.71 -12.12
CA LYS A 92 -0.11 10.83 -12.45
C LYS A 92 -0.66 11.52 -11.19
N THR A 93 -0.37 11.00 -9.99
CA THR A 93 -0.95 11.50 -8.73
C THR A 93 -0.27 12.76 -8.20
N VAL A 94 0.87 13.15 -8.78
CA VAL A 94 1.71 14.24 -8.28
C VAL A 94 1.70 15.41 -9.25
N SER A 95 1.57 16.62 -8.70
CA SER A 95 1.54 17.85 -9.51
C SER A 95 2.94 18.32 -9.93
N ASN A 96 3.96 18.03 -9.13
CA ASN A 96 5.36 18.41 -9.37
C ASN A 96 6.34 17.29 -8.90
N SER A 97 6.70 16.39 -9.81
CA SER A 97 7.56 15.24 -9.53
C SER A 97 8.96 15.63 -9.06
N GLU A 98 9.53 16.73 -9.59
CA GLU A 98 10.87 17.20 -9.20
C GLU A 98 10.91 17.66 -7.74
N SER A 99 9.86 18.39 -7.33
CA SER A 99 9.73 18.85 -5.94
C SER A 99 9.53 17.69 -4.98
N VAL A 100 8.72 16.69 -5.36
CA VAL A 100 8.54 15.48 -4.55
C VAL A 100 9.83 14.68 -4.41
N ILE A 101 10.62 14.53 -5.48
CA ILE A 101 11.94 13.91 -5.42
C ILE A 101 12.88 14.70 -4.50
N HIS A 102 12.83 16.04 -4.55
CA HIS A 102 13.63 16.89 -3.66
C HIS A 102 13.25 16.68 -2.18
N TYR A 103 11.95 16.60 -1.88
CA TYR A 103 11.46 16.28 -0.52
C TYR A 103 11.93 14.90 -0.07
N ALA A 104 11.83 13.91 -0.95
CA ALA A 104 12.29 12.55 -0.67
C ALA A 104 13.77 12.50 -0.29
N LYS A 105 14.63 13.24 -1.00
CA LYS A 105 16.07 13.34 -0.69
C LYS A 105 16.34 14.05 0.65
N ILE A 106 15.60 15.11 0.96
CA ILE A 106 15.74 15.83 2.23
C ILE A 106 15.37 14.92 3.40
N ILE A 107 14.24 14.20 3.26
CA ILE A 107 13.72 13.29 4.29
C ILE A 107 14.63 12.08 4.45
N ASP A 108 15.16 11.49 3.37
CA ASP A 108 16.17 10.43 3.45
C ASP A 108 17.41 10.87 4.24
N SER A 109 17.95 12.04 3.90
CA SER A 109 19.09 12.63 4.60
C SER A 109 18.80 12.87 6.09
N PHE A 110 17.60 13.35 6.42
CA PHE A 110 17.14 13.52 7.80
C PHE A 110 17.09 12.19 8.55
N LEU A 111 16.46 11.17 7.95
CA LEU A 111 16.32 9.85 8.57
C LEU A 111 17.68 9.19 8.77
N LYS A 112 18.59 9.24 7.78
CA LYS A 112 19.95 8.71 7.90
C LYS A 112 20.81 9.45 8.93
N SER A 113 20.53 10.74 9.17
CA SER A 113 21.25 11.54 10.19
C SER A 113 20.82 11.27 11.63
N ARG A 114 19.67 10.61 11.83
CA ARG A 114 19.21 10.21 13.15
C ARG A 114 20.05 9.00 13.61
N ASN A 115 20.98 9.26 14.53
CA ASN A 115 21.90 8.27 15.10
C ASN A 115 21.20 6.97 15.50
N THR A 116 21.81 5.85 15.13
CA THR A 116 21.35 4.47 15.37
C THR A 116 21.83 3.87 16.71
N ALA A 117 22.47 4.67 17.55
CA ALA A 117 22.91 4.23 18.88
C ALA A 117 21.87 4.63 19.94
N PRO A 118 21.53 3.74 20.91
CA PRO A 118 20.86 4.14 22.14
C PRO A 118 21.84 5.01 22.93
N GLN A 119 21.85 6.29 22.61
CA GLN A 119 22.76 7.23 23.21
C GLN A 119 22.28 7.40 24.67
N LYS A 120 23.04 6.85 25.62
CA LYS A 120 23.07 7.38 26.99
C LYS A 120 23.54 8.82 26.87
N ILE A 121 22.63 9.75 26.59
CA ILE A 121 22.92 11.18 26.61
C ILE A 121 22.69 11.64 28.04
N ASN A 122 23.79 11.98 28.68
CA ASN A 122 23.80 12.70 29.94
C ASN A 122 22.90 13.94 29.85
N ASN A 123 21.93 14.04 30.74
CA ASN A 123 21.41 15.28 31.34
C ASN A 123 21.08 16.47 30.41
N GLU A 124 20.64 16.23 29.18
CA GLU A 124 19.79 17.18 28.48
C GLU A 124 18.42 16.53 28.32
N THR A 125 17.41 17.20 28.87
CA THR A 125 16.02 16.78 28.81
C THR A 125 15.62 16.68 27.35
N LEU A 126 15.68 15.45 26.81
CA LEU A 126 15.02 15.07 25.56
C LEU A 126 13.63 15.69 25.63
N THR A 127 13.37 16.69 24.78
CA THR A 127 12.03 17.25 24.67
C THR A 127 11.08 16.07 24.46
N ALA A 128 9.96 16.06 25.17
CA ALA A 128 9.04 14.92 25.34
C ALA A 128 8.35 14.42 24.05
N ASN A 129 8.91 14.75 22.88
CA ASN A 129 8.34 14.67 21.56
C ASN A 129 9.21 13.93 20.53
N HIS A 130 10.46 13.52 20.86
CA HIS A 130 11.26 12.74 19.93
C HIS A 130 10.65 11.35 19.69
N ILE A 131 10.29 11.06 18.44
CA ILE A 131 9.81 9.75 18.04
C ILE A 131 11.02 8.85 17.80
N SER A 132 11.19 7.85 18.66
CA SER A 132 12.17 6.78 18.46
C SER A 132 11.82 6.01 17.19
N LEU A 133 12.75 5.93 16.25
CA LEU A 133 12.69 5.05 15.07
C LEU A 133 13.91 4.15 15.10
N ASN A 134 13.72 2.86 14.85
CA ASN A 134 14.78 1.89 14.67
C ASN A 134 15.32 2.03 13.24
N ILE A 135 16.23 2.98 13.05
CA ILE A 135 16.90 3.19 11.78
C ILE A 135 18.02 2.15 11.63
N PRO A 136 18.18 1.51 10.46
CA PRO A 136 19.21 0.51 10.25
C PRO A 136 20.62 1.11 10.35
N ASN A 137 21.56 0.38 10.96
CA ASN A 137 22.96 0.80 11.09
C ASN A 137 23.68 0.99 9.74
N SER A 138 23.23 0.30 8.68
CA SER A 138 23.73 0.48 7.32
C SER A 138 22.57 0.38 6.32
N VAL A 139 22.38 1.45 5.57
CA VAL A 139 21.52 1.50 4.38
C VAL A 139 22.46 1.72 3.21
N ASN A 140 22.46 0.81 2.24
CA ASN A 140 23.31 0.95 1.05
C ASN A 140 22.97 2.25 0.31
N ASP A 141 23.93 2.82 -0.43
CA ASP A 141 23.70 4.08 -1.18
C ASP A 141 22.62 3.96 -2.28
N GLU A 142 22.36 2.73 -2.73
CA GLU A 142 21.28 2.38 -3.66
C GLU A 142 19.89 2.42 -3.01
N ASP A 143 19.84 2.42 -1.68
CA ASP A 143 18.63 2.42 -0.89
C ASP A 143 18.34 3.80 -0.28
N MET A 144 17.05 4.09 -0.14
CA MET A 144 16.53 5.32 0.43
C MET A 144 15.58 4.99 1.58
N LEU A 145 15.71 5.73 2.69
CA LEU A 145 14.76 5.71 3.78
C LEU A 145 13.63 6.68 3.47
N CYS A 146 12.40 6.17 3.56
CA CYS A 146 11.19 6.96 3.36
C CYS A 146 10.28 6.82 4.58
N ILE A 147 9.39 7.79 4.78
CA ILE A 147 8.34 7.69 5.80
C ILE A 147 7.00 8.03 5.20
N SER A 148 5.96 7.44 5.75
CA SER A 148 4.59 7.90 5.55
C SER A 148 3.80 7.77 6.85
N TYR A 149 2.87 8.68 7.07
CA TYR A 149 2.11 8.72 8.31
C TYR A 149 0.74 9.37 8.11
N ARG A 150 -0.22 8.95 8.93
CA ARG A 150 -1.58 9.48 9.00
C ARG A 150 -1.98 9.78 10.42
N ASN A 151 -2.75 10.84 10.61
CA ASN A 151 -3.43 11.10 11.88
C ASN A 151 -4.67 10.19 12.05
N TYR A 152 -5.32 10.24 13.21
CA TYR A 152 -6.54 9.46 13.48
C TYR A 152 -7.74 9.79 12.58
N LYS A 153 -7.74 10.97 11.93
CA LYS A 153 -8.78 11.34 10.95
C LYS A 153 -8.49 10.78 9.57
N GLY A 154 -7.27 10.26 9.35
CA GLY A 154 -6.79 9.75 8.08
C GLY A 154 -6.05 10.75 7.22
N ASP A 155 -5.87 12.00 7.67
CA ASP A 155 -5.14 13.01 6.90
C ASP A 155 -3.66 12.66 6.82
N LEU A 156 -3.10 12.76 5.60
CA LEU A 156 -1.66 12.77 5.38
C LEU A 156 -1.10 14.13 5.76
N ALA A 157 0.06 14.13 6.42
CA ALA A 157 0.63 15.31 7.08
C ALA A 157 -0.31 15.86 8.16
N THR A 158 0.12 15.68 9.40
CA THR A 158 -0.53 16.14 10.63
C THR A 158 -0.82 17.65 10.61
N SER A 159 -1.82 18.06 11.39
CA SER A 159 -2.34 19.43 11.44
C SER A 159 -1.28 20.45 11.90
N LYS A 160 -1.64 21.74 11.83
CA LYS A 160 -0.83 22.90 12.23
C LYS A 160 -0.15 22.81 13.61
N ASP A 161 -0.64 21.92 14.50
CA ASP A 161 -0.15 21.72 15.86
C ASP A 161 0.54 20.36 16.07
N ASP A 162 1.05 19.72 15.00
CA ASP A 162 1.84 18.50 15.17
C ASP A 162 3.04 18.76 16.07
N LYS A 163 3.16 17.98 17.14
CA LYS A 163 4.31 17.99 18.05
C LYS A 163 5.23 16.81 17.83
N GLY A 164 4.93 15.92 16.88
CA GLY A 164 5.73 14.74 16.55
C GLY A 164 6.61 14.93 15.30
N ILE A 165 6.72 13.87 14.51
CA ILE A 165 7.63 13.77 13.35
C ILE A 165 7.40 14.88 12.32
N GLY A 166 6.16 15.34 12.13
CA GLY A 166 5.85 16.38 11.16
C GLY A 166 6.53 17.70 11.50
N GLN A 167 6.64 18.04 12.79
CA GLN A 167 7.38 19.22 13.22
C GLN A 167 8.89 19.06 13.03
N GLU A 168 9.44 17.87 13.30
CA GLU A 168 10.86 17.60 13.08
C GLU A 168 11.24 17.68 11.58
N ILE A 169 10.36 17.18 10.70
CA ILE A 169 10.50 17.35 9.26
C ILE A 169 10.45 18.85 8.91
N LYS A 170 9.43 19.59 9.36
CA LYS A 170 9.30 21.04 9.11
C LYS A 170 10.56 21.81 9.53
N ASN A 171 11.12 21.50 10.70
CA ASN A 171 12.36 22.10 11.20
C ASN A 171 13.55 21.80 10.27
N THR A 172 13.66 20.56 9.78
CA THR A 172 14.74 20.18 8.84
C THR A 172 14.72 21.01 7.55
N PHE A 173 13.53 21.30 7.00
CA PHE A 173 13.40 22.17 5.82
C PHE A 173 13.81 23.60 6.14
N LYS A 174 13.45 24.11 7.33
CA LYS A 174 13.86 25.43 7.81
C LYS A 174 15.38 25.54 7.95
N ASP A 175 16.03 24.54 8.55
CA ASP A 175 17.48 24.50 8.76
C ASP A 175 18.25 24.46 7.43
N LYS A 176 17.71 23.75 6.43
CA LYS A 176 18.26 23.71 5.06
C LYS A 176 17.89 24.94 4.21
N GLN A 177 17.18 25.93 4.77
CA GLN A 177 16.71 27.13 4.08
C GLN A 177 15.86 26.83 2.83
N VAL A 178 15.10 25.72 2.85
CA VAL A 178 14.22 25.30 1.76
C VAL A 178 12.79 25.71 2.09
N VAL A 179 12.07 26.23 1.09
CA VAL A 179 10.65 26.58 1.25
C VAL A 179 9.82 25.31 1.50
N PHE A 180 9.15 25.28 2.64
CA PHE A 180 8.28 24.18 3.03
C PHE A 180 6.85 24.36 2.48
N SER A 181 6.30 23.29 1.92
CA SER A 181 4.95 23.20 1.35
C SER A 181 4.27 21.94 1.87
N GLU A 182 3.11 22.11 2.51
CA GLU A 182 2.33 20.99 3.02
C GLU A 182 1.76 20.12 1.89
N ASP A 183 1.44 20.71 0.75
CA ASP A 183 0.89 19.97 -0.40
C ASP A 183 1.94 19.05 -1.02
N ILE A 184 3.19 19.52 -1.17
CA ILE A 184 4.29 18.68 -1.68
C ILE A 184 4.62 17.56 -0.68
N LEU A 185 4.55 17.84 0.62
CA LEU A 185 4.72 16.80 1.64
C LEU A 185 3.63 15.74 1.53
N LYS A 186 2.36 16.13 1.37
CA LYS A 186 1.25 15.18 1.18
C LYS A 186 1.44 14.33 -0.07
N ASP A 187 1.85 14.93 -1.18
CA ASP A 187 2.17 14.21 -2.42
C ASP A 187 3.30 13.21 -2.21
N TYR A 188 4.37 13.59 -1.48
CA TYR A 188 5.46 12.68 -1.10
C TYR A 188 4.95 11.51 -0.24
N LEU A 189 4.25 11.79 0.86
CA LEU A 189 3.77 10.75 1.78
C LEU A 189 2.83 9.78 1.06
N LYS A 190 2.01 10.30 0.13
CA LYS A 190 1.14 9.49 -0.72
C LYS A 190 1.94 8.62 -1.70
N CYS A 191 2.95 9.17 -2.37
CA CYS A 191 3.82 8.38 -3.26
C CYS A 191 4.50 7.23 -2.54
N VAL A 192 4.97 7.44 -1.30
CA VAL A 192 5.57 6.38 -0.49
C VAL A 192 4.58 5.24 -0.24
N LEU A 193 3.30 5.56 0.01
CA LEU A 193 2.26 4.55 0.19
C LEU A 193 1.91 3.88 -1.13
N ASP A 194 1.65 4.64 -2.19
CA ASP A 194 1.20 4.12 -3.48
C ASP A 194 2.28 3.27 -4.20
N TYR A 195 3.57 3.48 -3.88
CA TYR A 195 4.68 2.63 -4.33
C TYR A 195 4.68 1.23 -3.69
N HIS A 196 3.99 1.08 -2.56
CA HIS A 196 3.87 -0.19 -1.86
C HIS A 196 2.45 -0.72 -1.95
N THR A 197 2.32 -2.01 -2.23
CA THR A 197 1.03 -2.69 -2.08
C THR A 197 0.96 -3.30 -0.69
N TYR A 198 -0.07 -2.95 0.10
CA TYR A 198 -0.30 -3.56 1.40
C TYR A 198 -1.61 -4.36 1.39
N ILE A 199 -1.51 -5.66 1.64
CA ILE A 199 -2.67 -6.55 1.77
C ILE A 199 -2.72 -7.14 3.17
N TYR A 200 -3.87 -7.01 3.82
CA TYR A 200 -4.10 -7.48 5.19
C TYR A 200 -5.17 -8.56 5.24
N VAL A 201 -4.84 -9.68 5.89
CA VAL A 201 -5.73 -10.82 6.14
C VAL A 201 -5.99 -10.89 7.66
N PRO A 202 -7.17 -10.52 8.15
CA PRO A 202 -7.47 -10.48 9.60
C PRO A 202 -7.67 -11.86 10.23
N ALA A 203 -7.66 -11.95 11.57
CA ALA A 203 -7.78 -13.25 12.25
C ALA A 203 -9.19 -13.85 12.18
N GLU A 204 -10.24 -13.04 12.38
CA GLU A 204 -11.61 -13.49 12.60
C GLU A 204 -12.48 -13.44 11.33
N SER A 205 -12.95 -12.25 10.95
CA SER A 205 -13.90 -12.07 9.85
C SER A 205 -13.17 -11.61 8.59
N MET A 206 -13.09 -12.48 7.59
CA MET A 206 -12.59 -12.11 6.27
C MET A 206 -13.49 -11.02 5.65
N PRO A 207 -12.94 -9.87 5.23
CA PRO A 207 -13.71 -8.84 4.56
C PRO A 207 -14.33 -9.40 3.28
N SER A 208 -15.59 -9.04 2.99
CA SER A 208 -16.25 -9.51 1.77
C SER A 208 -15.50 -9.10 0.49
N SER A 209 -14.77 -7.99 0.52
CA SER A 209 -13.87 -7.56 -0.56
C SER A 209 -12.72 -8.54 -0.80
N LEU A 210 -12.16 -9.10 0.28
CA LEU A 210 -11.10 -10.11 0.22
C LEU A 210 -11.66 -11.46 -0.22
N LEU A 211 -12.81 -11.89 0.30
CA LEU A 211 -13.46 -13.16 -0.08
C LEU A 211 -13.93 -13.18 -1.55
N LYS A 212 -14.49 -12.07 -2.01
CA LYS A 212 -14.85 -11.88 -3.43
C LYS A 212 -13.64 -11.60 -4.30
N LEU A 213 -12.44 -11.53 -3.71
CA LEU A 213 -11.20 -11.27 -4.43
C LEU A 213 -11.34 -10.02 -5.31
N THR A 214 -11.99 -8.99 -4.78
CA THR A 214 -12.45 -7.85 -5.58
C THR A 214 -11.28 -7.08 -6.21
N ASN A 215 -11.56 -6.49 -7.37
CA ASN A 215 -10.69 -5.82 -8.34
C ASN A 215 -9.34 -5.29 -7.86
N ILE A 216 -9.28 -4.56 -6.75
CA ILE A 216 -8.08 -3.82 -6.35
C ILE A 216 -6.98 -4.79 -5.88
N ASP A 217 -7.31 -5.81 -5.10
CA ASP A 217 -6.30 -6.73 -4.57
C ASP A 217 -5.75 -7.63 -5.69
N PHE A 218 -6.62 -8.16 -6.56
CA PHE A 218 -6.17 -8.92 -7.73
C PHE A 218 -5.38 -8.06 -8.72
N GLN A 219 -5.85 -6.86 -9.08
CA GLN A 219 -5.07 -5.95 -9.92
C GLN A 219 -3.67 -5.74 -9.36
N ARG A 220 -3.55 -5.49 -8.05
CA ARG A 220 -2.27 -5.27 -7.36
C ARG A 220 -1.39 -6.54 -7.27
N LEU A 221 -2.01 -7.73 -7.28
CA LEU A 221 -1.31 -9.01 -7.27
C LEU A 221 -0.88 -9.48 -8.68
N MET A 222 -1.59 -9.05 -9.74
CA MET A 222 -1.32 -9.49 -11.11
C MET A 222 0.03 -9.00 -11.63
N SER A 223 0.79 -9.94 -12.17
CA SER A 223 2.17 -9.71 -12.60
C SER A 223 2.28 -8.83 -13.85
N LEU A 224 3.44 -8.17 -13.99
CA LEU A 224 3.76 -7.31 -15.13
C LEU A 224 3.64 -8.03 -16.49
N PRO A 225 3.97 -9.32 -16.65
CA PRO A 225 3.76 -10.05 -17.90
C PRO A 225 2.30 -10.06 -18.37
N VAL A 226 1.32 -10.22 -17.48
CA VAL A 226 -0.10 -10.22 -17.87
C VAL A 226 -0.53 -8.83 -18.30
N ARG A 227 -0.12 -7.81 -17.55
CA ARG A 227 -0.39 -6.40 -17.90
C ARG A 227 0.25 -6.03 -19.25
N LYS A 228 1.49 -6.47 -19.50
CA LYS A 228 2.20 -6.28 -20.77
C LYS A 228 1.52 -7.02 -21.92
N ALA A 229 1.02 -8.24 -21.71
CA ALA A 229 0.30 -8.99 -22.74
C ALA A 229 -1.02 -8.32 -23.13
N ILE A 230 -1.78 -7.78 -22.17
CA ILE A 230 -3.00 -7.01 -22.47
C ILE A 230 -2.64 -5.70 -23.17
N THR A 231 -1.63 -4.98 -22.66
CA THR A 231 -1.17 -3.72 -23.26
C THR A 231 -0.71 -3.93 -24.70
N SER A 232 0.05 -4.99 -24.98
CA SER A 232 0.52 -5.29 -26.34
C SER A 232 -0.63 -5.62 -27.29
N VAL A 233 -1.68 -6.29 -26.82
CA VAL A 233 -2.90 -6.46 -27.62
C VAL A 233 -3.52 -5.10 -27.91
N LEU A 234 -3.71 -4.24 -26.90
CA LEU A 234 -4.34 -2.93 -27.08
C LEU A 234 -3.57 -1.99 -28.04
N THR A 235 -2.24 -2.06 -28.02
CA THR A 235 -1.37 -1.16 -28.80
C THR A 235 -0.94 -1.72 -30.15
N ASN A 236 -0.67 -3.02 -30.23
CA ASN A 236 -0.03 -3.62 -31.42
C ASN A 236 -1.03 -4.32 -32.33
N SER A 237 -2.19 -4.74 -31.82
CA SER A 237 -3.22 -5.29 -32.68
C SER A 237 -4.00 -4.17 -33.39
N LYS A 238 -4.28 -4.38 -34.67
CA LYS A 238 -4.89 -3.37 -35.53
C LYS A 238 -6.40 -3.58 -35.67
N PHE A 239 -7.14 -2.49 -35.58
CA PHE A 239 -8.55 -2.38 -35.95
C PHE A 239 -8.66 -1.36 -37.09
N ASN A 240 -9.04 -1.80 -38.30
CA ASN A 240 -9.13 -0.93 -39.49
C ASN A 240 -7.88 -0.04 -39.71
N SER A 241 -6.69 -0.65 -39.64
CA SER A 241 -5.36 -0.02 -39.85
C SER A 241 -4.79 0.82 -38.70
N GLU A 242 -5.58 1.17 -37.69
CA GLU A 242 -5.15 1.85 -36.45
C GLU A 242 -5.02 0.86 -35.28
N SER A 243 -4.39 1.22 -34.17
CA SER A 243 -4.41 0.35 -32.98
C SER A 243 -5.83 0.24 -32.40
N ILE A 244 -6.14 -0.84 -31.66
CA ILE A 244 -7.44 -0.95 -30.96
C ILE A 244 -7.68 0.27 -30.06
N LEU A 245 -6.64 0.73 -29.35
CA LEU A 245 -6.72 1.90 -28.48
C LEU A 245 -7.11 3.17 -29.26
N ASP A 246 -6.48 3.39 -30.41
CA ASP A 246 -6.72 4.57 -31.24
C ASP A 246 -8.11 4.52 -31.87
N GLY A 247 -8.52 3.36 -32.38
CA GLY A 247 -9.85 3.16 -32.93
C GLY A 247 -10.96 3.40 -31.89
N LEU A 248 -10.76 2.94 -30.64
CA LEU A 248 -11.69 3.20 -29.54
C LEU A 248 -11.77 4.70 -29.21
N ASN A 249 -10.62 5.36 -29.03
CA ASN A 249 -10.58 6.79 -28.74
C ASN A 249 -11.19 7.62 -29.89
N SER A 250 -10.94 7.25 -31.15
CA SER A 250 -11.50 7.89 -32.34
C SER A 250 -13.04 7.80 -32.36
N ASN A 251 -13.59 6.61 -32.13
CA ASN A 251 -15.03 6.40 -32.10
C ASN A 251 -15.73 7.11 -30.92
N LEU A 252 -15.12 7.09 -29.72
CA LEU A 252 -15.67 7.80 -28.56
C LEU A 252 -15.66 9.32 -28.76
N ASN A 253 -14.59 9.86 -29.36
CA ASN A 253 -14.53 11.28 -29.70
C ASN A 253 -15.59 11.67 -30.74
N LYS A 254 -15.77 10.87 -31.81
CA LYS A 254 -16.84 11.10 -32.81
C LYS A 254 -18.24 11.08 -32.18
N TYR A 255 -18.47 10.17 -31.25
CA TYR A 255 -19.74 10.12 -30.51
C TYR A 255 -19.94 11.35 -29.62
N LEU A 256 -18.89 11.80 -28.93
CA LEU A 256 -18.93 13.04 -28.13
C LEU A 256 -19.19 14.28 -29.01
N ASP A 257 -18.57 14.35 -30.19
CA ASP A 257 -18.82 15.41 -31.17
C ASP A 257 -20.28 15.39 -31.63
N THR A 258 -20.84 14.19 -31.87
CA THR A 258 -22.27 14.03 -32.22
C THR A 258 -23.16 14.57 -31.10
N ILE A 259 -22.90 14.22 -29.84
CA ILE A 259 -23.63 14.77 -28.67
C ILE A 259 -23.54 16.29 -28.64
N ASN A 260 -22.33 16.85 -28.81
CA ASN A 260 -22.13 18.29 -28.76
C ASN A 260 -22.82 19.03 -29.92
N THR A 261 -22.87 18.44 -31.12
CA THR A 261 -23.63 19.01 -32.25
C THR A 261 -25.13 19.05 -31.98
N GLN A 262 -25.68 18.00 -31.34
CA GLN A 262 -27.10 17.94 -30.97
C GLN A 262 -27.44 18.98 -29.89
N MET A 263 -26.60 19.10 -28.85
CA MET A 263 -26.79 20.06 -27.75
C MET A 263 -26.64 21.52 -28.20
N SER A 264 -25.89 21.79 -29.27
CA SER A 264 -25.71 23.13 -29.84
C SER A 264 -26.96 23.66 -30.58
N SER A 265 -27.99 22.84 -30.78
CA SER A 265 -29.24 23.23 -31.44
C SER A 265 -30.31 23.79 -30.48
N GLU A 266 -30.07 23.74 -29.17
CA GLU A 266 -30.97 24.27 -28.15
C GLU A 266 -30.68 25.75 -27.87
N ARG A 267 -31.65 26.49 -27.30
CA ARG A 267 -31.59 27.95 -27.06
C ARG A 267 -30.40 28.42 -26.18
N ARG A 268 -29.59 27.51 -25.64
CA ARG A 268 -28.40 27.77 -24.82
C ARG A 268 -27.26 26.85 -25.25
N ASN A 269 -26.08 27.42 -25.44
CA ASN A 269 -24.88 26.67 -25.88
C ASN A 269 -24.28 25.88 -24.71
N TYR A 270 -24.61 24.59 -24.63
CA TYR A 270 -23.97 23.65 -23.71
C TYR A 270 -22.91 22.81 -24.45
N ILE A 271 -21.78 22.56 -23.78
CA ILE A 271 -20.71 21.70 -24.30
C ILE A 271 -20.33 20.66 -23.27
N PHE A 272 -20.33 19.40 -23.69
CA PHE A 272 -19.83 18.27 -22.90
C PHE A 272 -18.39 17.98 -23.33
N THR A 273 -17.44 18.45 -22.52
CA THR A 273 -16.00 18.37 -22.81
C THR A 273 -15.18 18.05 -21.56
N THR A 274 -13.93 17.69 -21.77
CA THR A 274 -12.95 17.38 -20.74
C THR A 274 -12.59 18.64 -19.93
N PRO A 275 -12.67 18.64 -18.58
CA PRO A 275 -12.25 19.76 -17.75
C PRO A 275 -10.80 20.20 -18.02
N SER A 276 -10.52 21.49 -17.88
CA SER A 276 -9.17 22.04 -18.10
C SER A 276 -8.15 21.31 -17.22
N ARG A 277 -7.06 20.81 -17.84
CA ARG A 277 -5.98 19.97 -17.23
C ARG A 277 -6.29 18.48 -17.01
N SER A 278 -7.40 17.94 -17.51
CA SER A 278 -7.66 16.48 -17.47
C SER A 278 -7.40 15.80 -18.82
N LYS A 279 -7.08 14.50 -18.80
CA LYS A 279 -6.74 13.74 -20.02
C LYS A 279 -8.00 13.48 -20.84
N LYS A 280 -7.95 13.84 -22.13
CA LYS A 280 -9.08 13.64 -23.06
C LYS A 280 -9.24 12.18 -23.48
N ASN A 281 -8.14 11.50 -23.78
CA ASN A 281 -8.16 10.12 -24.29
C ASN A 281 -7.87 9.10 -23.19
N ILE A 282 -8.48 7.93 -23.33
CA ILE A 282 -8.22 6.76 -22.47
C ILE A 282 -6.84 6.19 -22.84
N THR A 283 -6.05 5.79 -21.84
CA THR A 283 -4.71 5.19 -22.07
C THR A 283 -4.76 3.66 -22.03
N ALA A 284 -3.74 2.99 -22.57
CA ALA A 284 -3.64 1.53 -22.51
C ALA A 284 -3.65 1.01 -21.07
N HIS A 285 -3.04 1.76 -20.13
CA HIS A 285 -3.09 1.45 -18.70
C HIS A 285 -4.53 1.46 -18.17
N ASP A 286 -5.31 2.51 -18.47
CA ASP A 286 -6.67 2.67 -17.95
C ASP A 286 -7.59 1.52 -18.45
N LEU A 287 -7.46 1.13 -19.73
CA LEU A 287 -8.17 -0.02 -20.29
C LEU A 287 -7.67 -1.35 -19.72
N THR A 288 -6.37 -1.51 -19.52
CA THR A 288 -5.80 -2.73 -18.95
C THR A 288 -6.36 -2.98 -17.55
N GLU A 289 -6.41 -1.96 -16.69
CA GLU A 289 -6.99 -2.08 -15.35
C GLU A 289 -8.47 -2.43 -15.41
N GLN A 290 -9.22 -1.79 -16.32
CA GLN A 290 -10.65 -2.07 -16.49
C GLN A 290 -10.93 -3.48 -17.03
N ILE A 291 -10.08 -3.99 -17.93
CA ILE A 291 -10.19 -5.35 -18.47
C ILE A 291 -9.89 -6.38 -17.38
N ILE A 292 -8.78 -6.21 -16.63
CA ILE A 292 -8.43 -7.08 -15.50
C ILE A 292 -9.57 -7.08 -14.50
N SER A 293 -10.08 -5.89 -14.15
CA SER A 293 -11.22 -5.74 -13.26
C SER A 293 -12.43 -6.53 -13.74
N ALA A 294 -12.90 -6.26 -14.96
CA ALA A 294 -14.10 -6.88 -15.50
C ALA A 294 -13.96 -8.41 -15.66
N TYR A 295 -12.74 -8.91 -15.92
CA TYR A 295 -12.47 -10.33 -16.05
C TYR A 295 -12.59 -11.07 -14.71
N PHE A 296 -11.95 -10.55 -13.66
CA PHE A 296 -11.95 -11.21 -12.34
C PHE A 296 -13.23 -10.96 -11.55
N ALA A 297 -13.94 -9.85 -11.77
CA ALA A 297 -15.25 -9.61 -11.16
C ALA A 297 -16.30 -10.69 -11.48
N LYS A 298 -16.10 -11.46 -12.56
CA LYS A 298 -16.96 -12.58 -12.98
C LYS A 298 -16.54 -13.94 -12.39
N ARG A 299 -15.53 -13.97 -11.51
CA ARG A 299 -15.00 -15.19 -10.93
C ARG A 299 -15.28 -15.22 -9.44
N SER A 300 -15.45 -16.42 -8.91
CA SER A 300 -15.61 -16.66 -7.48
C SER A 300 -14.84 -17.91 -7.12
N LEU A 301 -14.25 -17.92 -5.93
CA LEU A 301 -13.49 -19.06 -5.44
C LEU A 301 -14.45 -20.09 -4.84
N PHE A 302 -14.26 -21.34 -5.23
CA PHE A 302 -15.00 -22.49 -4.72
C PHE A 302 -14.03 -23.54 -4.22
N MET A 303 -14.37 -24.18 -3.10
CA MET A 303 -13.77 -25.45 -2.72
C MET A 303 -14.46 -26.57 -3.50
N ILE A 304 -13.68 -27.53 -3.99
CA ILE A 304 -14.20 -28.75 -4.62
C ILE A 304 -14.05 -29.86 -3.58
N GLU A 305 -15.16 -30.48 -3.18
CA GLU A 305 -15.10 -31.64 -2.29
C GLU A 305 -14.69 -32.89 -3.06
N SER A 306 -13.81 -33.68 -2.45
CA SER A 306 -13.18 -34.87 -3.02
C SER A 306 -14.17 -35.94 -3.49
N ASN A 307 -15.33 -36.02 -2.84
CA ASN A 307 -16.23 -37.15 -2.97
C ASN A 307 -17.27 -36.96 -4.09
N ASP A 308 -17.78 -35.73 -4.29
CA ASP A 308 -18.91 -35.48 -5.20
C ASP A 308 -18.65 -34.38 -6.25
N ASN A 309 -17.43 -33.82 -6.34
CA ASN A 309 -17.13 -32.64 -7.19
C ASN A 309 -18.08 -31.45 -6.93
N THR A 310 -18.73 -31.43 -5.77
CA THR A 310 -19.59 -30.36 -5.30
C THR A 310 -18.76 -29.10 -5.12
N ARG A 311 -19.29 -27.99 -5.63
CA ARG A 311 -18.65 -26.67 -5.53
C ARG A 311 -19.24 -25.93 -4.34
N LEU A 312 -18.44 -25.76 -3.29
CA LEU A 312 -18.81 -24.96 -2.12
C LEU A 312 -18.24 -23.55 -2.26
N PRO A 313 -19.11 -22.51 -2.30
CA PRO A 313 -18.65 -21.12 -2.25
C PRO A 313 -17.79 -20.86 -1.02
N ILE A 314 -16.69 -20.11 -1.19
CA ILE A 314 -15.77 -19.79 -0.07
C ILE A 314 -16.48 -19.16 1.14
N SER A 315 -17.56 -18.40 0.92
CA SER A 315 -18.35 -17.77 1.98
C SER A 315 -19.07 -18.73 2.93
N LEU A 316 -19.22 -20.00 2.52
CA LEU A 316 -19.82 -21.06 3.35
C LEU A 316 -18.78 -21.86 4.13
N LEU A 317 -17.49 -21.65 3.87
CA LEU A 317 -16.40 -22.32 4.57
C LEU A 317 -16.19 -21.72 5.97
N SER A 318 -15.55 -22.50 6.85
CA SER A 318 -15.08 -22.00 8.15
C SER A 318 -14.02 -20.89 7.97
N SER A 319 -13.82 -20.05 8.99
CA SER A 319 -12.81 -18.98 8.93
C SER A 319 -11.39 -19.49 8.65
N GLY A 320 -11.03 -20.67 9.18
CA GLY A 320 -9.74 -21.32 8.93
C GLY A 320 -9.57 -21.75 7.47
N GLU A 321 -10.58 -22.40 6.89
CA GLU A 321 -10.60 -22.82 5.48
C GLU A 321 -10.62 -21.62 4.52
N GLN A 322 -11.38 -20.57 4.85
CA GLN A 322 -11.37 -19.31 4.09
C GLN A 322 -9.95 -18.73 4.05
N LYS A 323 -9.28 -18.65 5.21
CA LYS A 323 -7.93 -18.12 5.33
C LYS A 323 -6.93 -18.98 4.54
N GLN A 324 -7.03 -20.31 4.65
CA GLN A 324 -6.20 -21.24 3.90
C GLN A 324 -6.37 -21.07 2.39
N ALA A 325 -7.61 -20.96 1.92
CA ALA A 325 -7.92 -20.78 0.50
C ALA A 325 -7.35 -19.46 -0.04
N ILE A 326 -7.50 -18.36 0.70
CA ILE A 326 -6.93 -17.05 0.33
C ILE A 326 -5.41 -17.11 0.27
N ILE A 327 -4.76 -17.68 1.30
CA ILE A 327 -3.31 -17.84 1.35
C ILE A 327 -2.81 -18.68 0.17
N ASN A 328 -3.49 -19.78 -0.15
CA ASN A 328 -3.13 -20.64 -1.27
C ASN A 328 -3.27 -19.91 -2.61
N VAL A 329 -4.38 -19.20 -2.85
CA VAL A 329 -4.57 -18.43 -4.09
C VAL A 329 -3.50 -17.36 -4.24
N PHE A 330 -3.23 -16.59 -3.19
CA PHE A 330 -2.23 -15.53 -3.23
C PHE A 330 -0.83 -16.10 -3.43
N TYR A 331 -0.50 -17.18 -2.72
CA TYR A 331 0.76 -17.90 -2.93
C TYR A 331 0.92 -18.35 -4.39
N SER A 332 -0.11 -18.96 -4.98
CA SER A 332 -0.09 -19.39 -6.39
C SER A 332 0.04 -18.25 -7.40
N ILE A 333 -0.42 -17.05 -7.06
CA ILE A 333 -0.22 -15.86 -7.92
C ILE A 333 1.20 -15.33 -7.75
N LEU A 334 1.66 -15.19 -6.51
CA LEU A 334 2.93 -14.56 -6.15
C LEU A 334 4.14 -15.43 -6.48
N ILE A 335 4.01 -16.76 -6.45
CA ILE A 335 5.09 -17.68 -6.83
C ILE A 335 5.51 -17.49 -8.30
N ASN A 336 4.56 -17.08 -9.15
CA ASN A 336 4.77 -16.83 -10.57
C ASN A 336 5.25 -15.40 -10.88
N ARG A 337 5.38 -14.55 -9.85
CA ARG A 337 5.92 -13.18 -10.00
C ARG A 337 7.43 -13.23 -10.19
N SER A 338 7.94 -12.40 -11.11
CA SER A 338 9.39 -12.26 -11.30
C SER A 338 10.00 -11.44 -10.15
N LYS A 339 11.28 -11.68 -9.82
CA LYS A 339 12.02 -10.78 -8.93
C LYS A 339 12.29 -9.42 -9.59
N ASP A 340 12.31 -9.36 -10.92
CA ASP A 340 12.76 -8.20 -11.69
C ASP A 340 11.62 -7.26 -12.11
N ASP A 341 10.37 -7.54 -11.71
CA ASP A 341 9.26 -6.62 -11.92
C ASP A 341 9.53 -5.34 -11.11
N ASN A 342 9.68 -4.21 -11.80
CA ASN A 342 10.32 -3.01 -11.26
C ASN A 342 9.42 -2.12 -10.38
N ASN A 343 8.10 -2.27 -10.38
CA ASN A 343 7.28 -1.14 -9.93
C ASN A 343 6.46 -1.27 -8.65
N ASP A 344 6.26 -2.47 -8.07
CA ASP A 344 5.48 -2.57 -6.83
C ASP A 344 6.12 -3.54 -5.83
N PHE A 345 6.48 -3.03 -4.66
CA PHE A 345 6.90 -3.86 -3.53
C PHE A 345 5.66 -4.29 -2.75
N LEU A 346 5.39 -5.60 -2.67
CA LEU A 346 4.23 -6.15 -1.96
C LEU A 346 4.57 -6.36 -0.48
N ILE A 347 3.65 -5.99 0.39
CA ILE A 347 3.66 -6.25 1.82
C ILE A 347 2.39 -7.03 2.14
N TRP A 348 2.56 -8.26 2.57
CA TRP A 348 1.47 -9.15 2.92
C TRP A 348 1.45 -9.40 4.42
N ALA A 349 0.43 -8.85 5.07
CA ALA A 349 0.20 -8.96 6.49
C ALA A 349 -0.89 -9.99 6.78
N ILE A 350 -0.60 -10.99 7.59
CA ILE A 350 -1.50 -12.10 7.89
C ILE A 350 -1.61 -12.26 9.40
N ASP A 351 -2.83 -12.17 9.89
CA ASP A 351 -3.12 -12.29 11.31
C ASP A 351 -3.46 -13.75 11.64
N GLU A 352 -2.65 -14.37 12.48
CA GLU A 352 -2.81 -15.74 12.99
C GLU A 352 -3.11 -16.75 11.86
N PRO A 353 -2.18 -16.96 10.91
CA PRO A 353 -2.37 -17.87 9.78
C PRO A 353 -2.75 -19.30 10.19
N GLU A 354 -2.35 -19.72 11.40
CA GLU A 354 -2.63 -21.02 12.02
C GLU A 354 -4.04 -21.17 12.60
N THR A 355 -4.79 -20.07 12.81
CA THR A 355 -6.10 -20.14 13.50
C THR A 355 -7.04 -21.11 12.78
N SER A 356 -7.62 -22.03 13.53
CA SER A 356 -8.60 -23.00 13.05
C SER A 356 -8.07 -23.94 11.94
N GLN A 357 -6.75 -24.16 11.87
CA GLN A 357 -6.14 -25.18 10.99
C GLN A 357 -5.66 -26.41 11.76
N ASP A 358 -5.62 -27.56 11.06
CA ASP A 358 -4.92 -28.76 11.54
C ASP A 358 -3.40 -28.53 11.55
N TYR A 359 -2.71 -29.03 12.57
CA TYR A 359 -1.25 -28.87 12.73
C TYR A 359 -0.46 -29.35 11.50
N THR A 360 -0.95 -30.36 10.79
CA THR A 360 -0.33 -30.88 9.56
C THR A 360 -0.30 -29.86 8.42
N HIS A 361 -1.14 -28.82 8.46
CA HIS A 361 -1.21 -27.75 7.47
C HIS A 361 -0.46 -26.47 7.89
N VAL A 362 -0.22 -26.28 9.19
CA VAL A 362 0.41 -25.07 9.72
C VAL A 362 1.86 -24.94 9.25
N LEU A 363 2.71 -25.95 9.49
CA LEU A 363 4.13 -25.84 9.13
C LEU A 363 4.35 -25.58 7.62
N PRO A 364 3.74 -26.35 6.68
CA PRO A 364 3.89 -26.07 5.25
C PRO A 364 3.41 -24.68 4.83
N GLN A 365 2.44 -24.10 5.56
CA GLN A 365 1.96 -22.76 5.29
C GLN A 365 3.01 -21.69 5.65
N PHE A 366 3.63 -21.81 6.82
CA PHE A 366 4.72 -20.90 7.23
C PHE A 366 5.93 -21.03 6.28
N GLU A 367 6.31 -22.25 5.90
CA GLU A 367 7.40 -22.49 4.92
C GLU A 367 7.12 -21.84 3.56
N ARG A 368 5.86 -21.92 3.09
CA ARG A 368 5.43 -21.25 1.86
C ARG A 368 5.57 -19.73 1.96
N LEU A 369 5.18 -19.16 3.09
CA LEU A 369 5.26 -17.71 3.31
C LEU A 369 6.72 -17.25 3.39
N GLU A 370 7.57 -17.98 4.11
CA GLU A 370 9.01 -17.73 4.18
C GLU A 370 9.67 -17.83 2.79
N TYR A 371 9.29 -18.86 2.01
CA TYR A 371 9.78 -19.01 0.64
C TYR A 371 9.48 -17.77 -0.21
N LEU A 372 8.26 -17.22 -0.11
CA LEU A 372 7.89 -16.01 -0.85
C LEU A 372 8.75 -14.81 -0.45
N SER A 373 8.98 -14.58 0.85
CA SER A 373 9.83 -13.47 1.29
C SER A 373 11.27 -13.57 0.81
N SER A 374 11.85 -14.77 0.78
CA SER A 374 13.24 -14.98 0.38
C SER A 374 13.42 -14.98 -1.15
N ASN A 375 12.38 -15.42 -1.88
CA ASN A 375 12.47 -15.68 -3.31
C ASN A 375 11.67 -14.71 -4.18
N LYS A 376 10.93 -13.76 -3.60
CA LYS A 376 10.13 -12.77 -4.33
C LYS A 376 10.30 -11.39 -3.70
N LYS A 377 9.95 -10.32 -4.43
CA LYS A 377 9.88 -8.94 -3.89
C LYS A 377 8.63 -8.76 -3.02
N VAL A 378 8.54 -9.55 -1.95
CA VAL A 378 7.40 -9.59 -1.02
C VAL A 378 7.93 -9.54 0.40
N GLN A 379 7.39 -8.64 1.22
CA GLN A 379 7.55 -8.68 2.67
C GLN A 379 6.36 -9.38 3.30
N ILE A 380 6.61 -10.27 4.24
CA ILE A 380 5.58 -10.98 4.98
C ILE A 380 5.61 -10.52 6.44
N LEU A 381 4.45 -10.14 6.97
CA LEU A 381 4.25 -9.81 8.37
C LEU A 381 3.19 -10.75 8.94
N ILE A 382 3.55 -11.54 9.95
CA ILE A 382 2.66 -12.51 10.59
C ILE A 382 2.48 -12.16 12.06
N THR A 383 1.29 -12.35 12.61
CA THR A 383 1.08 -12.46 14.05
C THR A 383 0.75 -13.92 14.39
N THR A 384 1.21 -14.41 15.54
CA THR A 384 0.94 -15.79 15.99
C THR A 384 1.05 -15.90 17.51
N HIS A 385 0.63 -17.04 18.08
CA HIS A 385 0.60 -17.30 19.52
C HIS A 385 1.74 -18.14 20.05
#